data_AF-A0A9E4SRX2-F1
#
_entry.id   AF-A0A9E4SRX2-F1
#
_cell.length_a   1.000
_cell.length_b   1.000
_cell.length_c   1.000
_cell.angle_alpha   90.00
_cell.angle_beta   90.00
_cell.angle_gamma   90.00
#
_symmetry.space_group_name_H-M   'P 1'
#
loop_
_entity.id
_entity.type
_entity.pdbx_description
1 polymer ?
#
loop_
_entity_poly.entity_id
_entity_poly.type
_entity_poly.pdbx_seq_one_letter_code
_entity_poly.pdbx_strand_id
1 'polypeptide(L)' 'MTLRIGINGFGRIGRQVYKAMRELHPDKLEIV' A
#
# COMPACT_ATOMS: atom_id res chain seq x y z
N MET A 1 -15.21 0.80 4.08
CA MET A 1 -14.98 0.06 2.82
C MET A 1 -13.53 0.24 2.46
N THR A 2 -12.77 -0.84 2.37
CA THR A 2 -11.33 -0.82 2.07
C THR A 2 -11.11 -0.92 0.57
N LEU A 3 -10.30 -0.03 0.00
CA LEU A 3 -9.87 -0.14 -1.39
C LEU A 3 -8.72 -1.15 -1.49
N ARG A 4 -8.90 -2.17 -2.32
CA ARG A 4 -7.91 -3.23 -2.56
C ARG A 4 -7.07 -2.88 -3.78
N ILE A 5 -5.74 -2.91 -3.63
CA ILE A 5 -4.80 -2.46 -4.66
C ILE A 5 -3.57 -3.34 -4.70
N GLY A 6 -3.14 -3.73 -5.91
CA GLY A 6 -1.91 -4.47 -6.11
C GLY A 6 -0.72 -3.53 -6.36
N ILE A 7 0.46 -3.89 -5.84
CA ILE A 7 1.72 -3.24 -6.22
C ILE A 7 2.46 -4.16 -7.20
N ASN A 8 2.50 -3.75 -8.47
CA ASN A 8 3.37 -4.42 -9.45
C ASN A 8 4.80 -3.89 -9.33
N GLY A 9 5.73 -4.76 -8.92
CA GLY A 9 7.13 -4.41 -8.68
C GLY A 9 7.40 -3.95 -7.24
N PHE A 10 7.65 -4.91 -6.33
CA PHE A 10 7.89 -4.65 -4.91
C PHE A 10 9.36 -4.33 -4.55
N GLY A 11 9.99 -3.52 -5.40
CA GLY A 11 11.36 -3.05 -5.21
C GLY A 11 11.48 -1.93 -4.18
N ARG A 12 12.47 -1.04 -4.33
CA ARG A 12 12.68 0.08 -3.40
C ARG A 12 11.45 0.98 -3.29
N ILE A 13 10.82 1.32 -4.42
CA ILE A 13 9.64 2.19 -4.44
C ILE A 13 8.40 1.46 -3.90
N GLY A 14 8.15 0.21 -4.32
CA GLY A 14 7.01 -0.56 -3.83
C GLY A 14 6.97 -0.68 -2.30
N ARG A 15 8.13 -0.85 -1.65
CA ARG A 15 8.23 -0.88 -0.18
C ARG A 15 7.94 0.48 0.47
N GLN A 16 8.40 1.57 -0.12
CA GLN A 16 8.12 2.92 0.40
C GLN A 16 6.64 3.29 0.24
N VAL A 17 6.02 2.91 -0.89
CA VAL A 17 4.59 3.08 -1.12
C VAL A 17 3.78 2.29 -0.09
N TYR A 18 4.10 1.02 0.15
CA TYR A 18 3.44 0.21 1.18
C TYR A 18 3.55 0.86 2.58
N LYS A 19 4.76 1.33 2.95
CA LYS A 19 4.98 2.01 4.23
C LYS A 19 4.12 3.26 4.36
N ALA A 20 4.15 4.16 3.37
CA ALA A 20 3.38 5.40 3.38
C ALA A 20 1.87 5.13 3.45
N MET A 21 1.38 4.12 2.75
CA MET A 21 -0.04 3.72 2.82
C MET A 21 -0.44 3.25 4.21
N ARG A 22 0.40 2.48 4.90
CA ARG A 22 0.15 2.02 6.28
C ARG A 22 0.21 3.15 7.30
N GLU A 23 1.04 4.18 7.07
CA GLU A 23 1.16 5.33 7.96
C GLU A 23 0.04 6.35 7.75
N LEU A 24 -0.33 6.63 6.50
CA LEU A 24 -1.29 7.68 6.16
C LEU A 24 -2.74 7.19 6.07
N HIS A 25 -2.95 5.93 5.70
CA HIS A 25 -4.25 5.37 5.35
C HIS A 25 -4.46 3.91 5.83
N PRO A 26 -4.17 3.59 7.11
CA PRO A 26 -4.13 2.22 7.62
C PRO A 26 -5.44 1.43 7.52
N ASP A 27 -6.57 2.14 7.50
CA ASP A 27 -7.94 1.64 7.53
C ASP A 27 -8.66 1.74 6.17
N LYS A 28 -8.04 2.41 5.19
CA LYS A 28 -8.66 2.70 3.89
C LYS A 28 -8.08 1.87 2.76
N LEU A 29 -6.82 1.44 2.87
CA LEU A 29 -6.11 0.77 1.79
C LEU A 29 -5.62 -0.61 2.23
N GLU A 30 -5.95 -1.63 1.45
CA GLU A 30 -5.50 -3.02 1.60
C GLU A 30 -4.66 -3.39 0.38
N ILE A 31 -3.45 -3.92 0.59
CA ILE A 31 -2.62 -4.41 -0.51
C ILE A 31 -2.90 -5.89 -0.72
N VAL A 32 -3.20 -6.27 -1.97
CA VAL A 32 -3.51 -7.64 -2.40
C VAL A 32 -2.52 -8.15 -3.45
#